data_AF-A0A3M0X154-F1
#
_entry.id   AF-A0A3M0X154-F1
#
_cell.length_a   1.000
_cell.length_b   1.000
_cell.length_c   1.000
_cell.angle_alpha   90.00
_cell.angle_beta   90.00
_cell.angle_gamma   90.00
#
_symmetry.space_group_name_H-M   'P 1'
#
loop_
_entity.id
_entity.type
_entity.pdbx_description
1 polymer ?
#
loop_
_entity_poly.entity_id
_entity_poly.type
_entity_poly.pdbx_seq_one_letter_code
_entity_poly.pdbx_strand_id
1 'polypeptide(L)'
;MSQPGNSCGKTLKQKRRKKRIEMARLRHKSDPKTQAGNKSLIYLTAPCAEDNLALRKKQYMQAVQAQTQLLNSGVPIVFPVLSVYAAYMANENFKRYHYVWHEISHPLLHQCANMAVLMLPGWKTDSFIQSEILYATNNNIKIRYLLMEDFNDNNQLRKH
;
A
#
# COMPACT_ATOMS: atom_id res chain seq x y z
N MET A 1 -58.91 31.82 2.32
CA MET A 1 -58.40 30.63 3.03
C MET A 1 -57.32 30.02 2.14
N SER A 2 -56.04 30.34 2.38
CA SER A 2 -55.02 29.46 3.03
C SER A 2 -54.64 28.24 2.16
N GLN A 3 -53.42 27.93 1.73
CA GLN A 3 -52.05 28.49 1.80
C GLN A 3 -51.21 27.88 0.63
N PRO A 4 -50.08 28.49 0.19
CA PRO A 4 -49.05 27.79 -0.58
C PRO A 4 -47.97 27.21 0.37
N GLY A 5 -47.87 25.88 0.44
CA GLY A 5 -46.92 25.16 1.29
C GLY A 5 -45.62 24.76 0.59
N ASN A 6 -44.57 25.56 0.79
CA ASN A 6 -43.16 25.17 0.98
C ASN A 6 -42.53 24.01 0.18
N SER A 7 -41.83 24.34 -0.92
CA SER A 7 -40.74 23.51 -1.49
C SER A 7 -39.33 24.08 -1.23
N CYS A 8 -39.18 25.01 -0.30
CA CYS A 8 -37.94 25.75 -0.04
C CYS A 8 -37.10 25.14 1.11
N GLY A 9 -36.65 23.88 0.96
CA GLY A 9 -35.81 23.22 1.98
C GLY A 9 -34.78 22.22 1.46
N LYS A 10 -34.93 21.71 0.24
CA LYS A 10 -34.03 20.68 -0.31
C LYS A 10 -32.83 21.24 -1.07
N THR A 11 -32.86 22.50 -1.48
CA THR A 11 -31.86 23.14 -2.35
C THR A 11 -30.58 23.56 -1.63
N LEU A 12 -30.63 24.02 -0.37
CA LEU A 12 -29.42 24.47 0.34
C LEU A 12 -28.50 23.32 0.77
N LYS A 13 -29.06 22.20 1.27
CA LYS A 13 -28.27 21.01 1.67
C LYS A 13 -27.61 20.34 0.46
N GLN A 14 -28.31 20.25 -0.68
CA GLN A 14 -27.76 19.71 -1.92
C GLN A 14 -26.67 20.63 -2.51
N LYS A 15 -26.87 21.96 -2.50
CA LYS A 15 -25.86 22.94 -2.92
C LYS A 15 -24.60 22.88 -2.04
N ARG A 16 -24.75 22.76 -0.71
CA ARG A 16 -23.62 22.59 0.23
C ARG A 16 -22.84 21.29 0.01
N ARG A 17 -23.53 20.18 -0.29
CA ARG A 17 -22.90 18.88 -0.59
C ARG A 17 -22.12 18.91 -1.91
N LYS A 18 -22.70 19.49 -2.97
CA LYS A 18 -22.01 19.68 -4.26
C LYS A 18 -20.76 20.57 -4.11
N LYS A 19 -20.89 21.71 -3.39
CA LYS A 19 -19.74 22.60 -3.12
C LYS A 19 -18.65 21.92 -2.29
N ARG A 20 -18.99 21.01 -1.35
CA ARG A 20 -17.99 20.20 -0.60
C ARG A 20 -17.26 19.18 -1.49
N ILE A 21 -17.97 18.53 -2.43
CA ILE A 21 -17.37 17.58 -3.37
C ILE A 21 -16.48 18.30 -4.40
N GLU A 22 -16.92 19.46 -4.86
CA GLU A 22 -16.17 20.32 -5.78
C GLU A 22 -14.91 20.91 -5.11
N MET A 23 -15.03 21.38 -3.86
CA MET A 23 -13.88 21.83 -3.05
C MET A 23 -12.93 20.68 -2.68
N ALA A 24 -13.43 19.44 -2.51
CA ALA A 24 -12.59 18.26 -2.32
C ALA A 24 -11.82 17.89 -3.60
N ARG A 25 -12.42 18.08 -4.78
CA ARG A 25 -11.74 17.91 -6.07
C ARG A 25 -10.72 19.02 -6.36
N LEU A 26 -11.00 20.26 -5.93
CA LEU A 26 -10.10 21.40 -6.09
C LEU A 26 -8.90 21.39 -5.11
N ARG A 27 -8.91 20.53 -4.09
CA ARG A 27 -7.76 20.30 -3.18
C ARG A 27 -6.69 19.36 -3.75
N HIS A 28 -6.91 18.78 -4.93
CA HIS A 28 -5.92 18.02 -5.70
C HIS A 28 -5.45 18.76 -6.95
N LYS A 29 -5.28 20.08 -6.88
CA LYS A 29 -4.27 20.73 -7.73
C LYS A 29 -2.94 20.59 -6.99
N SER A 30 -2.26 19.47 -7.25
CA SER A 30 -0.89 19.26 -6.82
C SER A 30 -0.02 20.36 -7.43
N ASP A 31 0.52 21.22 -6.57
CA ASP A 31 1.65 22.06 -6.93
C ASP A 31 2.77 21.13 -7.46
N PRO A 32 3.36 21.42 -8.64
CA PRO A 32 4.45 20.62 -9.20
C PRO A 32 5.76 20.68 -8.39
N LYS A 33 5.74 21.31 -7.21
CA LYS A 33 6.90 21.48 -6.31
C LYS A 33 6.79 20.72 -4.97
N THR A 34 5.73 19.93 -4.75
CA THR A 34 5.53 19.19 -3.48
C THR A 34 5.58 17.68 -3.67
N GLN A 35 6.59 17.17 -4.38
CA GLN A 35 6.90 15.73 -4.47
C GLN A 35 8.07 15.34 -3.54
N ALA A 36 8.11 15.87 -2.32
CA ALA A 36 8.95 15.29 -1.29
C ALA A 36 8.20 14.07 -0.74
N GLY A 37 8.58 12.86 -1.19
CA GLY A 37 8.09 11.61 -0.62
C GLY A 37 8.13 11.63 0.91
N ASN A 38 7.22 10.89 1.57
CA ASN A 38 7.15 10.92 3.02
C ASN A 38 8.43 10.29 3.58
N LYS A 39 9.29 11.10 4.20
CA LYS A 39 10.67 10.75 4.60
C LYS A 39 10.78 9.53 5.54
N SER A 40 9.68 9.08 6.14
CA SER A 40 9.65 7.91 7.02
C SER A 40 8.87 6.71 6.48
N LEU A 41 8.10 6.85 5.39
CA LEU A 41 7.23 5.79 4.90
C LEU A 41 8.03 4.70 4.19
N ILE A 42 7.84 3.44 4.60
CA ILE A 42 8.49 2.28 3.99
C ILE A 42 7.50 1.53 3.09
N TYR A 43 7.92 1.26 1.86
CA TYR A 43 7.24 0.31 0.99
C TYR A 43 7.70 -1.10 1.33
N LEU A 44 6.82 -1.95 1.88
CA LEU A 44 7.15 -3.35 2.17
C LEU A 44 6.66 -4.24 1.04
N THR A 45 7.52 -5.16 0.57
CA THR A 45 7.18 -6.22 -0.38
C THR A 45 7.63 -7.59 0.14
N ALA A 46 6.95 -8.65 -0.29
CA ALA A 46 7.23 -10.03 0.10
C ALA A 46 6.70 -10.99 -0.99
N PRO A 47 7.35 -12.15 -1.24
CA PRO A 47 6.96 -13.01 -2.35
C PRO A 47 5.63 -13.67 -2.10
N CYS A 48 4.97 -14.08 -3.19
CA CYS A 48 3.69 -14.77 -3.13
C CYS A 48 3.61 -15.95 -4.09
N ALA A 49 3.69 -17.15 -3.53
CA ALA A 49 3.60 -18.39 -4.29
C ALA A 49 2.29 -18.47 -5.08
N GLU A 50 2.41 -18.68 -6.39
CA GLU A 50 1.27 -18.77 -7.30
C GLU A 50 0.66 -20.17 -7.27
N ASP A 51 1.46 -21.21 -7.42
CA ASP A 51 0.93 -22.56 -7.64
C ASP A 51 0.87 -23.41 -6.37
N ASN A 52 1.34 -22.88 -5.23
CA ASN A 52 1.40 -23.63 -3.96
C ASN A 52 0.64 -22.90 -2.86
N LEU A 53 -0.59 -23.35 -2.60
CA LEU A 53 -1.47 -22.78 -1.57
C LEU A 53 -0.88 -22.87 -0.16
N ALA A 54 -0.19 -23.96 0.18
CA ALA A 54 0.40 -24.13 1.50
C ALA A 54 1.57 -23.13 1.70
N LEU A 55 2.44 -23.00 0.71
CA LEU A 55 3.52 -22.03 0.70
C LEU A 55 2.98 -20.59 0.73
N ARG A 56 1.95 -20.30 -0.06
CA ARG A 56 1.28 -18.99 -0.09
C ARG A 56 0.72 -18.61 1.28
N LYS A 57 0.00 -19.51 1.95
CA LYS A 57 -0.52 -19.28 3.30
C LYS A 57 0.61 -19.03 4.30
N LYS A 58 1.70 -19.81 4.22
CA LYS A 58 2.88 -19.63 5.07
C LYS A 58 3.52 -18.25 4.84
N GLN A 59 3.77 -17.88 3.60
CA GLN A 59 4.34 -16.58 3.23
C GLN A 59 3.44 -15.42 3.67
N TYR A 60 2.12 -15.55 3.50
CA TYR A 60 1.15 -14.57 3.96
C TYR A 60 1.24 -14.36 5.48
N MET A 61 1.25 -15.44 6.27
CA MET A 61 1.38 -15.34 7.73
C MET A 61 2.71 -14.70 8.16
N GLN A 62 3.81 -15.04 7.50
CA GLN A 62 5.12 -14.42 7.75
C GLN A 62 5.12 -12.93 7.39
N ALA A 63 4.51 -12.56 6.28
CA ALA A 63 4.34 -11.16 5.86
C ALA A 63 3.48 -10.36 6.86
N VAL A 64 2.39 -10.93 7.34
CA VAL A 64 1.55 -10.34 8.40
C VAL A 64 2.36 -10.15 9.68
N GLN A 65 3.12 -11.16 10.11
CA GLN A 65 3.98 -11.06 11.28
C GLN A 65 5.01 -9.93 11.16
N ALA A 66 5.71 -9.83 10.03
CA ALA A 66 6.65 -8.76 9.77
C ALA A 66 5.97 -7.38 9.79
N GLN A 67 4.80 -7.24 9.15
CA GLN A 67 4.00 -6.01 9.19
C GLN A 67 3.62 -5.64 10.63
N THR A 68 3.11 -6.58 11.43
CA THR A 68 2.75 -6.33 12.82
C THR A 68 3.94 -5.82 13.62
N GLN A 69 5.13 -6.39 13.44
CA GLN A 69 6.33 -5.96 14.16
C GLN A 69 6.82 -4.57 13.75
N LEU A 70 6.75 -4.22 12.46
CA LEU A 70 7.05 -2.87 11.99
C LEU A 70 6.05 -1.85 12.54
N LEU A 71 4.75 -2.19 12.53
CA LEU A 71 3.71 -1.34 13.10
C LEU A 71 3.88 -1.14 14.61
N ASN A 72 4.17 -2.20 15.36
CA ASN A 72 4.46 -2.13 16.80
C ASN A 72 5.70 -1.29 17.11
N SER A 73 6.65 -1.22 16.18
CA SER A 73 7.84 -0.38 16.27
C SER A 73 7.60 1.09 15.88
N GLY A 74 6.35 1.44 15.52
CA GLY A 74 6.00 2.80 15.08
C GLY A 74 6.50 3.14 13.67
N VAL A 75 6.92 2.15 12.90
CA VAL A 75 7.40 2.33 11.52
C VAL A 75 6.18 2.39 10.59
N PRO A 76 5.93 3.54 9.92
CA PRO A 76 4.83 3.62 8.98
C PRO A 76 5.18 2.83 7.71
N ILE A 77 4.28 1.93 7.31
CA ILE A 77 4.48 1.09 6.12
C ILE A 77 3.31 1.16 5.14
N VAL A 78 3.61 0.99 3.86
CA VAL A 78 2.67 0.65 2.80
C VAL A 78 2.98 -0.77 2.36
N PHE A 79 1.99 -1.66 2.36
CA PHE A 79 2.17 -3.06 1.96
C PHE A 79 1.06 -3.52 1.01
N PRO A 80 1.15 -3.16 -0.29
CA PRO A 80 0.04 -3.39 -1.24
C PRO A 80 -0.23 -4.87 -1.46
N VAL A 81 0.84 -5.68 -1.38
CA VAL A 81 0.82 -7.14 -1.53
C VAL A 81 -0.20 -7.75 -0.59
N LEU A 82 -0.23 -7.33 0.67
CA LEU A 82 -1.07 -7.93 1.69
C LEU A 82 -2.57 -7.73 1.42
N SER A 83 -2.96 -6.57 0.89
CA SER A 83 -4.33 -6.29 0.44
C SER A 83 -4.74 -7.13 -0.76
N VAL A 84 -3.82 -7.33 -1.71
CA VAL A 84 -4.07 -8.18 -2.90
C VAL A 84 -4.11 -9.66 -2.54
N TYR A 85 -3.28 -10.11 -1.61
CA TYR A 85 -3.37 -11.44 -1.01
C TYR A 85 -4.74 -11.69 -0.38
N ALA A 86 -5.23 -10.75 0.43
CA ALA A 86 -6.54 -10.87 1.05
C ALA A 86 -7.66 -10.97 -0.01
N ALA A 87 -7.57 -10.18 -1.09
CA ALA A 87 -8.50 -10.25 -2.20
C ALA A 87 -8.46 -11.61 -2.92
N TYR A 88 -7.27 -12.18 -3.12
CA TYR A 88 -7.13 -13.52 -3.71
C TYR A 88 -7.71 -14.62 -2.81
N MET A 89 -7.40 -14.56 -1.51
CA MET A 89 -7.93 -15.52 -0.53
C MET A 89 -9.46 -15.44 -0.41
N ALA A 90 -10.04 -14.26 -0.67
CA ALA A 90 -11.48 -14.04 -0.66
C ALA A 90 -12.17 -14.34 -2.01
N ASN A 91 -11.43 -14.41 -3.12
CA ASN A 91 -11.98 -14.63 -4.45
C ASN A 91 -10.99 -15.36 -5.37
N GLU A 92 -11.21 -16.65 -5.57
CA GLU A 92 -10.38 -17.53 -6.41
C GLU A 92 -10.37 -17.11 -7.89
N ASN A 93 -11.39 -16.35 -8.33
CA ASN A 93 -11.47 -15.79 -9.69
C ASN A 93 -10.74 -14.45 -9.83
N PHE A 94 -10.12 -13.94 -8.76
CA PHE A 94 -9.31 -12.72 -8.82
C PHE A 94 -8.02 -13.02 -9.60
N LYS A 95 -8.06 -12.77 -10.90
CA LYS A 95 -6.92 -12.93 -11.79
C LYS A 95 -5.81 -11.95 -11.41
N ARG A 96 -4.60 -12.46 -11.20
CA ARG A 96 -3.38 -11.66 -11.13
C ARG A 96 -3.14 -11.04 -12.49
N TYR A 97 -3.49 -9.77 -12.63
CA TYR A 97 -3.09 -9.01 -13.79
C TYR A 97 -1.79 -8.30 -13.48
N HIS A 98 -0.71 -8.78 -14.10
CA HIS A 98 0.63 -8.23 -13.90
C HIS A 98 0.71 -6.72 -14.20
N TYR A 99 -0.11 -6.25 -15.14
CA TYR A 99 -0.22 -4.82 -15.45
C TYR A 99 -0.86 -4.01 -14.31
N VAL A 100 -1.92 -4.55 -13.68
CA VAL A 100 -2.59 -3.90 -12.53
C VAL A 100 -1.61 -3.76 -11.37
N TRP A 101 -0.69 -4.71 -11.22
CA TRP A 101 0.30 -4.68 -10.17
C TRP A 101 1.18 -3.43 -10.27
N HIS A 102 1.80 -3.18 -11.42
CA HIS A 102 2.70 -2.02 -11.60
C HIS A 102 1.97 -0.68 -11.51
N GLU A 103 0.76 -0.61 -12.05
CA GLU A 103 -0.06 0.60 -12.00
C GLU A 103 -0.39 1.02 -10.57
N ILE A 104 -0.41 0.08 -9.63
CA ILE A 104 -0.63 0.34 -8.21
C ILE A 104 0.68 0.45 -7.44
N SER A 105 1.62 -0.48 -7.66
CA SER A 105 2.83 -0.61 -6.86
C SER A 105 3.81 0.54 -7.08
N HIS A 106 4.08 0.92 -8.33
CA HIS A 106 5.09 1.95 -8.63
C HIS A 106 4.69 3.34 -8.10
N PRO A 107 3.44 3.83 -8.28
CA PRO A 107 3.04 5.12 -7.70
C PRO A 107 3.08 5.14 -6.17
N LEU A 108 2.80 4.01 -5.51
CA LEU A 108 2.90 3.87 -4.07
C LEU A 108 4.36 3.85 -3.60
N LEU A 109 5.20 3.06 -4.27
CA LEU A 109 6.62 2.95 -4.01
C LEU A 109 7.33 4.31 -4.19
N HIS A 110 6.97 5.06 -5.23
CA HIS A 110 7.50 6.41 -5.50
C HIS A 110 7.23 7.42 -4.36
N GLN A 111 6.15 7.25 -3.60
CA GLN A 111 5.83 8.12 -2.47
C GLN A 111 6.57 7.74 -1.18
N CYS A 112 7.20 6.57 -1.15
CA CYS A 112 7.91 6.05 0.01
C CYS A 112 9.37 6.53 0.03
N ALA A 113 9.93 6.67 1.23
CA ALA A 113 11.34 7.04 1.40
C ALA A 113 12.29 5.88 1.11
N ASN A 114 11.85 4.66 1.43
CA ASN A 114 12.65 3.46 1.26
C ASN A 114 11.74 2.29 0.87
N MET A 115 12.35 1.28 0.26
CA MET A 115 11.75 -0.02 0.03
C MET A 115 12.35 -1.04 1.01
N ALA A 116 11.53 -1.94 1.52
CA ALA A 116 11.93 -3.11 2.28
C ALA A 116 11.45 -4.38 1.56
N VAL A 117 12.36 -5.32 1.35
CA VAL A 117 12.08 -6.63 0.76
C VAL A 117 12.17 -7.67 1.86
N LEU A 118 11.04 -8.32 2.17
CA LEU A 118 11.03 -9.47 3.08
C LEU A 118 11.52 -10.72 2.33
N MET A 119 12.69 -11.22 2.69
CA MET A 119 13.41 -12.27 1.99
C MET A 119 12.87 -13.68 2.29
N LEU A 120 11.58 -13.92 2.04
CA LEU A 120 11.00 -15.26 2.13
C LEU A 120 11.42 -16.13 0.93
N PRO A 121 11.31 -17.47 1.01
CA PRO A 121 11.62 -18.34 -0.13
C PRO A 121 10.91 -17.89 -1.42
N GLY A 122 11.67 -17.79 -2.52
CA GLY A 122 11.17 -17.33 -3.82
C GLY A 122 11.36 -15.83 -4.11
N TRP A 123 11.79 -15.00 -3.15
CA TRP A 123 11.91 -13.54 -3.38
C TRP A 123 12.84 -13.16 -4.55
N LYS A 124 13.93 -13.92 -4.76
CA LYS A 124 14.90 -13.67 -5.84
C LYS A 124 14.36 -13.96 -7.23
N THR A 125 13.35 -14.82 -7.31
CA THR A 125 12.79 -15.33 -8.57
C THR A 125 11.38 -14.80 -8.85
N ASP A 126 10.73 -14.18 -7.85
CA ASP A 126 9.42 -13.57 -7.99
C ASP A 126 9.48 -12.35 -8.91
N SER A 127 8.88 -12.43 -10.09
CA SER A 127 8.97 -11.40 -11.13
C SER A 127 8.40 -10.04 -10.68
N PHE A 128 7.41 -10.04 -9.78
CA PHE A 128 6.83 -8.80 -9.24
C PHE A 128 7.83 -8.09 -8.35
N ILE A 129 8.47 -8.83 -7.44
CA ILE A 129 9.50 -8.27 -6.56
C ILE A 129 10.70 -7.79 -7.35
N GLN A 130 11.16 -8.58 -8.32
CA GLN A 130 12.30 -8.19 -9.14
C GLN A 130 12.00 -6.91 -9.93
N SER A 131 10.77 -6.75 -10.43
CA SER A 131 10.34 -5.51 -11.07
C SER A 131 10.29 -4.33 -10.09
N GLU A 132 9.84 -4.52 -8.86
CA GLU A 132 9.82 -3.46 -7.84
C GLU A 132 11.24 -3.05 -7.41
N ILE A 133 12.14 -4.03 -7.25
CA ILE A 133 13.57 -3.80 -6.98
C ILE A 133 14.20 -3.01 -8.12
N LEU A 134 13.92 -3.38 -9.37
CA LEU A 134 14.40 -2.66 -10.54
C LEU A 134 13.87 -1.23 -10.57
N TYR A 135 12.57 -1.04 -10.30
CA TYR A 135 11.96 0.28 -10.22
C TYR A 135 12.62 1.14 -9.11
N ALA A 136 12.77 0.59 -7.91
CA ALA A 136 13.40 1.27 -6.79
C ALA A 136 14.85 1.67 -7.12
N THR A 137 15.62 0.77 -7.70
CA THR A 137 17.00 1.01 -8.15
C THR A 137 17.08 2.15 -9.16
N ASN A 138 16.24 2.10 -10.20
CA ASN A 138 16.21 3.12 -11.26
C ASN A 138 15.77 4.50 -10.75
N ASN A 139 15.06 4.56 -9.63
CA ASN A 139 14.56 5.80 -9.03
C ASN A 139 15.34 6.22 -7.77
N ASN A 140 16.51 5.62 -7.51
CA ASN A 140 17.34 5.90 -6.33
C ASN A 140 16.60 5.73 -4.99
N ILE A 141 15.61 4.85 -4.93
CA ILE A 141 14.91 4.49 -3.70
C ILE A 141 15.78 3.47 -2.97
N LYS A 142 16.19 3.79 -1.74
CA LYS A 142 17.02 2.89 -0.94
C LYS A 142 16.26 1.60 -0.62
N ILE A 143 16.89 0.46 -0.90
CA ILE A 143 16.34 -0.87 -0.65
C ILE A 143 16.99 -1.45 0.61
N ARG A 144 16.17 -1.99 1.50
CA ARG A 144 16.60 -2.80 2.65
C ARG A 144 16.08 -4.22 2.46
N TYR A 145 16.90 -5.20 2.77
CA TYR A 145 16.52 -6.61 2.74
C TYR A 145 16.33 -7.08 4.18
N LEU A 146 15.15 -7.62 4.48
CA LEU A 146 14.76 -8.03 5.81
C LEU A 146 14.60 -9.55 5.87
N LEU A 147 15.12 -10.15 6.92
CA LEU A 147 14.98 -11.54 7.29
C LEU A 147 13.83 -11.69 8.31
N MET A 148 13.27 -12.89 8.46
CA MET A 148 12.26 -13.13 9.51
C MET A 148 12.89 -13.07 10.90
N GLU A 149 14.16 -13.43 10.98
CA GLU A 149 15.01 -13.39 12.17
C GLU A 149 15.13 -11.96 12.72
N ASP A 150 15.09 -10.93 11.86
CA ASP A 150 15.13 -9.52 12.26
C ASP A 150 13.92 -9.11 13.14
N PHE A 151 12.85 -9.91 13.13
CA PHE A 151 11.61 -9.67 13.86
C PHE A 151 11.43 -10.57 15.09
N ASN A 152 12.32 -11.54 15.32
CA ASN A 152 12.22 -12.45 16.46
C ASN A 152 12.76 -11.81 17.76
N ASP A 153 13.56 -10.77 17.65
CA ASP A 153 14.02 -9.97 18.78
C ASP A 153 13.03 -8.84 19.08
N ASN A 154 12.21 -9.03 20.13
CA ASN A 154 11.29 -8.01 20.68
C ASN A 154 11.99 -6.70 21.17
N ASN A 155 13.24 -6.43 20.81
CA ASN A 155 14.05 -5.35 21.39
C ASN A 155 14.93 -4.52 20.42
N GLN A 156 15.04 -4.82 19.12
CA GLN A 156 16.10 -4.19 18.30
C GLN A 156 15.69 -3.12 17.27
N LEU A 157 14.40 -2.93 16.93
CA LEU A 157 14.03 -1.89 15.94
C LEU A 157 13.98 -0.44 16.50
N ARG A 158 14.42 -0.20 17.75
CA ARG A 158 14.38 1.12 18.40
C ARG A 158 15.56 2.05 18.10
N LYS A 159 16.56 1.63 17.33
CA LYS A 159 17.74 2.48 17.08
C LYS A 159 18.26 2.29 15.66
N HIS A 160 17.84 3.15 14.74
CA HIS A 160 18.65 3.66 13.62
C HIS A 160 18.02 4.90 13.02
#